data_AF-A0A7W7EIG0-F1
#
_entry.id   AF-A0A7W7EIG0-F1
#
_cell.length_a   1.000
_cell.length_b   1.000
_cell.length_c   1.000
_cell.angle_alpha   90.00
_cell.angle_beta   90.00
_cell.angle_gamma   90.00
#
_symmetry.space_group_name_H-M   'P 1'
#
loop_
_entity.id
_entity.type
_entity.pdbx_description
1 polymer ?
#
loop_
_entity_poly.entity_id
_entity_poly.type
_entity_poly.pdbx_seq_one_letter_code
_entity_poly.pdbx_strand_id
1 'polypeptide(L)'
;MDMQSAEPRSPEPILNEDLSLFATASFAKLTDVFNRTAVASLYRDRLLLLVLAQGGALHFANGVNGLKDIDIWAFFANGPDRPFPHRARWTTDFGPSKFGKSPDEAGFTGRRIDILGRSIDVGINEPPEESVKRWLSGWSKSAIALRKKPMFIIAPPEKLGLRIN
;
A
#
# COMPACT_ATOMS: atom_id res chain seq x y z
N MET A 1 4.41 35.06 -16.43
CA MET A 1 3.74 33.74 -16.47
C MET A 1 4.10 33.07 -15.17
N ASP A 2 3.20 33.17 -14.19
CA ASP A 2 3.42 32.55 -12.89
C ASP A 2 3.39 31.03 -13.07
N MET A 3 4.55 30.40 -12.87
CA MET A 3 4.62 28.97 -12.57
C MET A 3 3.97 28.79 -11.20
N GLN A 4 2.66 28.53 -11.17
CA GLN A 4 2.02 27.95 -10.00
C GLN A 4 2.75 26.63 -9.71
N SER A 5 3.68 26.67 -8.76
CA SER A 5 4.31 25.47 -8.22
C SER A 5 3.19 24.64 -7.62
N ALA A 6 2.82 23.54 -8.29
CA ALA A 6 1.93 22.55 -7.70
C ALA A 6 2.50 22.19 -6.33
N GLU A 7 1.68 22.33 -5.27
CA GLU A 7 2.15 22.00 -3.94
C GLU A 7 2.67 20.55 -3.93
N PRO A 8 3.91 20.31 -3.48
CA PRO A 8 4.52 18.99 -3.59
C PRO A 8 3.73 17.93 -2.82
N ARG A 9 2.90 18.37 -1.87
CA ARG A 9 2.08 17.56 -0.98
C ARG A 9 0.67 18.15 -0.95
N SER A 10 -0.35 17.29 -1.00
CA SER A 10 -1.73 17.72 -0.84
C SER A 10 -2.06 17.85 0.65
N PRO A 11 -2.68 18.97 1.08
CA PRO A 11 -3.15 19.12 2.46
C PRO A 11 -4.47 18.39 2.72
N GLU A 12 -5.16 17.93 1.68
CA GLU A 12 -6.48 17.31 1.78
C GLU A 12 -6.47 16.10 2.72
N PRO A 13 -7.43 15.98 3.65
CA PRO A 13 -7.50 14.86 4.56
C PRO A 13 -7.82 13.56 3.80
N ILE A 14 -7.21 12.46 4.23
CA ILE A 14 -7.58 11.11 3.81
C ILE A 14 -8.75 10.66 4.69
N LEU A 15 -9.83 10.23 4.08
CA LEU A 15 -11.02 9.68 4.74
C LEU A 15 -11.11 8.17 4.50
N ASN A 16 -11.98 7.47 5.22
CA ASN A 16 -12.17 6.03 5.03
C ASN A 16 -12.62 5.67 3.61
N GLU A 17 -13.41 6.52 2.96
CA GLU A 17 -13.80 6.36 1.56
C GLU A 17 -12.59 6.37 0.62
N ASP A 18 -11.61 7.23 0.90
CA ASP A 18 -10.36 7.29 0.12
C ASP A 18 -9.54 6.01 0.30
N LEU A 19 -9.53 5.41 1.50
CA LEU A 19 -8.84 4.13 1.73
C LEU A 19 -9.41 3.02 0.85
N SER A 20 -10.74 2.96 0.69
CA SER A 20 -11.41 2.00 -0.21
C SER A 20 -11.04 2.24 -1.68
N LEU A 21 -10.91 3.50 -2.10
CA LEU A 21 -10.47 3.86 -3.45
C LEU A 21 -9.00 3.48 -3.69
N PHE A 22 -8.13 3.71 -2.70
CA PHE A 22 -6.73 3.29 -2.74
C PHE A 22 -6.60 1.76 -2.86
N ALA A 23 -7.42 1.03 -2.11
CA ALA A 23 -7.48 -0.43 -2.20
C ALA A 23 -7.93 -0.88 -3.60
N THR A 24 -8.98 -0.27 -4.14
CA THR A 24 -9.51 -0.59 -5.48
C THR A 24 -8.46 -0.40 -6.58
N ALA A 25 -7.79 0.77 -6.60
CA ALA A 25 -6.72 1.04 -7.56
C ALA A 25 -5.54 0.06 -7.42
N SER A 26 -5.21 -0.31 -6.17
CA SER A 26 -4.15 -1.27 -5.90
C SER A 26 -4.49 -2.68 -6.36
N PHE A 27 -5.73 -3.13 -6.13
CA PHE A 27 -6.22 -4.41 -6.61
C PHE A 27 -6.23 -4.51 -8.12
N ALA A 28 -6.66 -3.44 -8.83
CA ALA A 28 -6.58 -3.40 -10.28
C ALA A 28 -5.13 -3.59 -10.76
N LYS A 29 -4.18 -2.86 -10.15
CA LYS A 29 -2.77 -3.00 -10.48
C LYS A 29 -2.21 -4.40 -10.18
N LEU A 30 -2.54 -4.98 -9.03
CA LEU A 30 -2.09 -6.32 -8.66
C LEU A 30 -2.68 -7.38 -9.60
N THR A 31 -3.96 -7.24 -9.98
CA THR A 31 -4.64 -8.13 -10.94
C THR A 31 -3.93 -8.12 -12.29
N ASP A 32 -3.55 -6.95 -12.80
CA ASP A 32 -2.76 -6.83 -14.02
C ASP A 32 -1.42 -7.57 -13.92
N VAL A 33 -0.72 -7.43 -12.78
CA VAL A 33 0.55 -8.11 -12.52
C VAL A 33 0.36 -9.63 -12.50
N PHE A 34 -0.69 -10.12 -11.83
CA PHE A 34 -1.01 -11.54 -11.77
C PHE A 34 -1.36 -12.12 -13.13
N ASN A 35 -2.01 -11.34 -14.00
CA ASN A 35 -2.36 -11.77 -15.36
C ASN A 35 -1.14 -11.85 -16.29
N ARG A 36 -0.11 -11.03 -16.05
CA ARG A 36 1.07 -10.92 -16.94
C ARG A 36 2.21 -11.87 -16.58
N THR A 37 2.27 -12.36 -15.35
CA THR A 37 3.46 -13.03 -14.83
C THR A 37 3.12 -14.34 -14.11
N ALA A 38 3.62 -15.46 -14.63
CA ALA A 38 3.35 -16.80 -14.09
C ALA A 38 3.80 -17.00 -12.63
N VAL A 39 4.82 -16.28 -12.16
CA VAL A 39 5.22 -16.34 -10.74
C VAL A 39 4.28 -15.52 -9.86
N ALA A 40 3.81 -14.37 -10.35
CA ALA A 40 2.92 -13.51 -9.59
C ALA A 40 1.52 -14.13 -9.45
N SER A 41 1.05 -14.87 -10.46
CA SER A 41 -0.25 -15.55 -10.41
C SER A 41 -0.35 -16.57 -9.26
N LEU A 42 0.77 -17.17 -8.83
CA LEU A 42 0.82 -18.08 -7.67
C LEU A 42 0.40 -17.43 -6.34
N TYR A 43 0.40 -16.09 -6.30
CA TYR A 43 0.07 -15.30 -5.12
C TYR A 43 -1.32 -14.64 -5.20
N ARG A 44 -2.08 -14.84 -6.29
CA ARG A 44 -3.39 -14.21 -6.51
C ARG A 44 -4.35 -14.42 -5.34
N ASP A 45 -4.51 -15.68 -4.93
CA ASP A 45 -5.44 -16.08 -3.87
C ASP A 45 -4.76 -16.14 -2.49
N ARG A 46 -3.58 -15.53 -2.37
CA ARG A 46 -2.77 -15.52 -1.15
C ARG A 46 -2.65 -14.14 -0.53
N LEU A 47 -3.33 -13.13 -1.06
CA LEU A 47 -3.30 -11.81 -0.46
C LEU A 47 -3.95 -11.84 0.92
N LEU A 48 -3.19 -11.42 1.92
CA LEU A 48 -3.61 -11.34 3.32
C LEU A 48 -4.22 -9.97 3.61
N LEU A 49 -3.43 -8.90 3.38
CA LEU A 49 -3.81 -7.53 3.65
C LEU A 49 -3.23 -6.58 2.59
N LEU A 50 -3.97 -5.51 2.29
CA LEU A 50 -3.41 -4.27 1.78
C LEU A 50 -3.36 -3.25 2.92
N VAL A 51 -2.25 -2.53 3.03
CA VAL A 51 -2.01 -1.64 4.16
C VAL A 51 -1.45 -0.31 3.66
N LEU A 52 -2.10 0.81 4.01
CA LEU A 52 -1.57 2.15 3.84
C LEU A 52 -0.42 2.33 4.84
N ALA A 53 0.73 2.79 4.35
CA ALA A 53 1.96 2.91 5.14
C ALA A 53 2.60 4.29 4.99
N GLN A 54 3.70 4.48 5.73
CA GLN A 54 4.64 5.59 5.55
C GLN A 54 3.99 6.99 5.61
N GLY A 55 4.26 7.84 4.61
CA GLY A 55 3.85 9.24 4.64
C GLY A 55 2.34 9.40 4.56
N GLY A 56 1.68 8.59 3.74
CA GLY A 56 0.22 8.59 3.61
C GLY A 56 -0.47 8.11 4.88
N ALA A 57 0.04 7.06 5.53
CA ALA A 57 -0.53 6.60 6.80
C ALA A 57 -0.35 7.61 7.94
N LEU A 58 0.79 8.31 8.00
CA LEU A 58 0.98 9.38 8.97
C LEU A 58 0.01 10.54 8.72
N HIS A 59 -0.18 10.92 7.45
CA HIS A 59 -1.13 11.96 7.06
C HIS A 59 -2.58 11.56 7.37
N PHE A 60 -2.95 10.30 7.14
CA PHE A 60 -4.26 9.79 7.55
C PHE A 60 -4.45 9.86 9.07
N ALA A 61 -3.41 9.59 9.85
CA ALA A 61 -3.48 9.59 11.31
C ALA A 61 -3.58 10.99 11.93
N ASN A 62 -2.92 12.01 11.35
CA ASN A 62 -2.81 13.33 11.99
C ASN A 62 -2.98 14.55 11.08
N GLY A 63 -3.02 14.39 9.76
CA GLY A 63 -3.22 15.47 8.79
C GLY A 63 -2.09 16.48 8.64
N VAL A 64 -0.94 16.31 9.31
CA VAL A 64 0.06 17.40 9.47
C VAL A 64 0.99 17.52 8.27
N ASN A 65 1.46 16.38 7.73
CA ASN A 65 2.58 16.36 6.80
C ASN A 65 2.16 16.38 5.32
N GLY A 66 0.87 16.32 5.00
CA GLY A 66 0.36 16.27 3.63
C GLY A 66 0.66 14.97 2.89
N LEU A 67 -0.15 14.66 1.88
CA LEU A 67 0.01 13.50 1.02
C LEU A 67 0.93 13.81 -0.17
N LYS A 68 2.11 13.18 -0.22
CA LYS A 68 3.01 13.23 -1.38
C LYS A 68 2.73 12.09 -2.36
N ASP A 69 2.89 10.87 -1.85
CA ASP A 69 2.73 9.59 -2.54
C ASP A 69 1.84 8.69 -1.65
N ILE A 70 1.10 7.78 -2.26
CA ILE A 70 0.25 6.79 -1.58
C ILE A 70 1.05 5.48 -1.48
N ASP A 71 1.71 5.28 -0.35
CA ASP A 71 2.51 4.07 -0.09
C ASP A 71 1.64 2.92 0.43
N ILE A 72 1.55 1.83 -0.31
CA ILE A 72 0.75 0.65 0.00
C ILE A 72 1.65 -0.57 0.11
N TRP A 73 1.39 -1.39 1.14
CA TRP A 73 2.01 -2.69 1.33
C TRP A 73 0.99 -3.80 1.09
N ALA A 74 1.32 -4.70 0.16
CA ALA A 74 0.58 -5.93 -0.11
C ALA A 74 1.29 -7.11 0.57
N PHE A 75 0.64 -7.66 1.58
CA PHE A 75 1.11 -8.84 2.30
C PHE A 75 0.45 -10.09 1.75
N PHE A 76 1.26 -11.10 1.45
CA PHE A 76 0.81 -12.38 0.91
C PHE A 76 1.19 -13.53 1.84
N ALA A 77 0.39 -14.58 1.89
CA ALA A 77 0.79 -15.84 2.49
C ALA A 77 1.93 -16.45 1.67
N ASN A 78 2.99 -16.87 2.36
CA ASN A 78 4.09 -17.63 1.77
C ASN A 78 3.63 -19.06 1.39
N GLY A 79 4.52 -19.84 0.76
CA GLY A 79 4.30 -21.27 0.53
C GLY A 79 4.03 -21.77 -0.90
N PRO A 80 3.96 -20.95 -1.97
CA PRO A 80 4.10 -21.48 -3.32
C PRO A 80 5.49 -22.08 -3.57
N ASP A 81 5.58 -23.02 -4.52
CA ASP A 81 6.84 -23.68 -4.93
C ASP A 81 7.90 -22.67 -5.41
N ARG A 82 7.46 -21.54 -5.95
CA ARG A 82 8.35 -20.44 -6.38
C ARG A 82 8.33 -19.30 -5.36
N PRO A 83 9.52 -18.83 -4.93
CA PRO A 83 9.60 -17.77 -3.95
C PRO A 83 9.04 -16.46 -4.49
N PHE A 84 8.48 -15.65 -3.60
CA PHE A 84 7.95 -14.34 -3.94
C PHE A 84 9.08 -13.45 -4.49
N PRO A 85 8.85 -12.68 -5.57
CA PRO A 85 9.89 -11.86 -6.16
C PRO A 85 10.53 -10.92 -5.13
N HIS A 86 11.85 -11.01 -5.00
CA HIS A 86 12.60 -10.13 -4.10
C HIS A 86 12.47 -8.69 -4.57
N ARG A 87 12.03 -7.79 -3.67
CA ARG A 87 11.76 -6.36 -3.94
C ARG A 87 10.64 -6.11 -4.95
N ALA A 88 9.59 -6.94 -4.93
CA ALA A 88 8.39 -6.66 -5.72
C ALA A 88 7.86 -5.24 -5.41
N ARG A 89 7.83 -4.40 -6.44
CA ARG A 89 7.32 -3.04 -6.39
C ARG A 89 6.55 -2.78 -7.67
N TRP A 90 5.39 -2.17 -7.52
CA TRP A 90 4.55 -1.76 -8.63
C TRP A 90 4.07 -0.34 -8.40
N THR A 91 3.86 0.39 -9.48
CA THR A 91 3.39 1.77 -9.43
C THR A 91 2.18 1.92 -10.34
N THR A 92 1.20 2.70 -9.90
CA THR A 92 0.01 3.06 -10.68
C THR A 92 -0.40 4.50 -10.41
N ASP A 93 -1.04 5.12 -11.38
CA ASP A 93 -1.70 6.42 -11.21
C ASP A 93 -3.00 6.22 -10.44
N PHE A 94 -3.24 7.02 -9.40
CA PHE A 94 -4.53 7.03 -8.71
C PHE A 94 -5.63 7.68 -9.57
N GLY A 95 -5.24 8.52 -10.53
CA GLY A 95 -6.17 9.28 -11.35
C GLY A 95 -6.66 10.56 -10.68
N PRO A 96 -7.47 11.36 -11.39
CA PRO A 96 -7.95 12.65 -10.90
C PRO A 96 -8.68 12.50 -9.56
N SER A 97 -8.27 13.28 -8.55
CA SER A 97 -8.85 13.24 -7.22
C SER A 97 -8.60 14.57 -6.48
N LYS A 98 -9.20 14.73 -5.29
CA LYS A 98 -8.95 15.89 -4.41
C LYS A 98 -7.48 16.04 -4.02
N PHE A 99 -6.71 14.94 -4.02
CA PHE A 99 -5.29 14.98 -3.66
C PHE A 99 -4.40 15.64 -4.73
N GLY A 100 -4.98 16.06 -5.85
CA GLY A 100 -4.25 16.63 -6.97
C GLY A 100 -3.32 15.61 -7.63
N LYS A 101 -2.32 16.14 -8.34
CA LYS A 101 -1.39 15.35 -9.15
C LYS A 101 -0.01 15.27 -8.49
N SER A 102 0.70 14.15 -8.69
CA SER A 102 2.11 14.06 -8.35
C SER A 102 2.95 15.03 -9.21
N PRO A 103 3.72 15.95 -8.60
CA PRO A 103 4.41 17.02 -9.33
C PRO A 103 5.50 16.49 -10.28
N ASP A 104 6.16 15.39 -9.88
CA ASP A 104 7.36 14.88 -10.55
C ASP A 104 7.05 13.73 -11.54
N GLU A 105 5.79 13.32 -11.69
CA GLU A 105 5.42 12.12 -12.45
C GLU A 105 4.72 12.48 -13.78
N ALA A 106 5.51 12.48 -14.86
CA ALA A 106 5.01 12.75 -16.20
C ALA A 106 3.98 11.68 -16.62
N GLY A 107 2.85 12.11 -17.18
CA GLY A 107 1.76 11.22 -17.61
C GLY A 107 0.77 10.82 -16.52
N PHE A 108 1.05 11.07 -15.24
CA PHE A 108 0.06 10.84 -14.18
C PHE A 108 -0.94 11.99 -14.16
N THR A 109 -2.18 11.67 -13.87
CA THR A 109 -3.30 12.61 -13.72
C THR A 109 -3.69 12.78 -12.25
N GLY A 110 -3.28 11.84 -11.39
CA GLY A 110 -3.46 11.85 -9.95
C GLY A 110 -2.16 11.71 -9.15
N ARG A 111 -2.32 11.36 -7.87
CA ARG A 111 -1.20 10.98 -6.99
C ARG A 111 -0.68 9.60 -7.34
N ARG A 112 0.63 9.44 -7.27
CA ARG A 112 1.29 8.15 -7.44
C ARG A 112 0.92 7.20 -6.30
N ILE A 113 0.53 5.98 -6.66
CA ILE A 113 0.42 4.86 -5.74
C ILE A 113 1.65 3.97 -5.92
N ASP A 114 2.41 3.78 -4.84
CA ASP A 114 3.51 2.82 -4.77
C ASP A 114 3.07 1.59 -3.98
N ILE A 115 3.08 0.43 -4.62
CA ILE A 115 2.68 -0.85 -4.03
C ILE A 115 3.92 -1.71 -3.84
N LEU A 116 4.29 -1.98 -2.59
CA LEU A 116 5.36 -2.91 -2.25
C LEU A 116 4.78 -4.25 -1.84
N GLY A 117 5.36 -5.34 -2.36
CA GLY A 117 4.90 -6.70 -2.09
C GLY A 117 5.80 -7.44 -1.10
N ARG A 118 5.20 -8.26 -0.25
CA ARG A 118 5.91 -9.17 0.64
C ARG A 118 5.12 -10.44 0.91
N SER A 119 5.73 -11.61 0.73
CA SER A 119 5.21 -12.83 1.32
C SER A 119 5.72 -13.02 2.76
N ILE A 120 4.86 -13.55 3.62
CA ILE A 120 5.13 -13.81 5.03
C ILE A 120 4.57 -15.17 5.43
N ASP A 121 5.18 -15.79 6.44
CA ASP A 121 4.67 -17.05 6.98
C ASP A 121 3.39 -16.78 7.77
N VAL A 122 2.40 -17.66 7.63
CA VAL A 122 1.09 -17.60 8.29
C VAL A 122 0.96 -18.83 9.19
N GLY A 123 0.66 -18.62 10.47
CA GLY A 123 0.44 -19.70 11.42
C GLY A 123 -0.86 -20.46 11.13
N ILE A 124 -0.95 -21.70 11.63
CA ILE A 124 -2.18 -22.50 11.52
C ILE A 124 -3.31 -21.76 12.26
N ASN A 125 -4.41 -21.46 11.56
CA ASN A 125 -5.55 -20.69 12.06
C ASN A 125 -5.19 -19.29 12.60
N GLU A 126 -4.01 -18.76 12.25
CA GLU A 126 -3.60 -17.41 12.65
C GLU A 126 -4.34 -16.40 11.75
N PRO A 127 -5.04 -15.40 12.33
CA PRO A 127 -5.65 -14.34 11.55
C PRO A 127 -4.60 -13.56 10.75
N PRO A 128 -4.91 -13.11 9.52
CA PRO A 128 -3.99 -12.34 8.67
C PRO A 128 -3.31 -11.16 9.39
N GLU A 129 -4.05 -10.46 10.25
CA GLU A 129 -3.55 -9.31 11.01
C GLU A 129 -2.48 -9.71 12.02
N GLU A 130 -2.65 -10.85 12.68
CA GLU A 130 -1.68 -11.35 13.65
C GLU A 130 -0.41 -11.86 12.95
N SER A 131 -0.54 -12.51 11.79
CA SER A 131 0.62 -12.87 10.96
C SER A 131 1.43 -11.64 10.53
N VAL A 132 0.74 -10.56 10.11
CA VAL A 132 1.41 -9.31 9.72
C VAL A 132 2.04 -8.61 10.94
N LYS A 133 1.37 -8.54 12.09
CA LYS A 133 1.94 -7.99 13.33
C LYS A 133 3.20 -8.75 13.76
N ARG A 134 3.15 -10.09 13.74
CA ARG A 134 4.31 -10.95 14.04
C ARG A 134 5.45 -10.74 13.05
N TRP A 135 5.15 -10.53 11.77
CA TRP A 135 6.17 -10.18 10.80
C TRP A 135 6.78 -8.79 11.08
N LEU A 136 5.96 -7.80 11.43
CA LEU A 136 6.39 -6.43 11.78
C LEU A 136 7.24 -6.39 13.06
N SER A 137 7.05 -7.31 14.00
CA SER A 137 7.90 -7.43 15.18
C SER A 137 9.29 -8.01 14.87
N GLY A 138 9.49 -8.58 13.69
CA GLY A 138 10.77 -9.14 13.24
C GLY A 138 11.86 -8.10 12.95
N TRP A 139 13.01 -8.60 12.50
CA TRP A 139 14.25 -7.82 12.34
C TRP A 139 14.59 -7.45 10.90
N SER A 140 13.70 -7.74 9.94
CA SER A 140 13.94 -7.34 8.56
C SER A 140 14.00 -5.82 8.44
N LYS A 141 14.85 -5.30 7.55
CA LYS A 141 14.98 -3.84 7.32
C LYS A 141 13.62 -3.19 7.05
N SER A 142 12.77 -3.85 6.26
CA SER A 142 11.42 -3.39 5.96
C SER A 142 10.52 -3.37 7.19
N ALA A 143 10.49 -4.44 7.99
CA ALA A 143 9.69 -4.49 9.23
C ALA A 143 10.11 -3.38 10.21
N ILE A 144 11.41 -3.20 10.41
CA ILE A 144 11.97 -2.13 11.26
C ILE A 144 11.59 -0.74 10.73
N ALA A 145 11.61 -0.53 9.42
CA ALA A 145 11.24 0.77 8.83
C ALA A 145 9.74 1.04 8.92
N LEU A 146 8.91 0.02 8.71
CA LEU A 146 7.46 0.12 8.70
C LEU A 146 6.88 0.38 10.09
N ARG A 147 7.39 -0.29 11.13
CA ARG A 147 6.90 -0.11 12.51
C ARG A 147 7.20 1.26 13.14
N LYS A 148 7.96 2.12 12.47
CA LYS A 148 8.26 3.49 12.93
C LYS A 148 7.13 4.48 12.71
N LYS A 149 6.14 4.13 11.88
CA LYS A 149 5.00 4.99 11.54
C LYS A 149 3.72 4.15 11.59
N PRO A 150 2.56 4.77 11.83
CA PRO A 150 1.28 4.09 11.75
C PRO A 150 1.11 3.36 10.41
N MET A 151 0.40 2.25 10.46
CA MET A 151 -0.02 1.46 9.30
C MET A 151 -1.48 1.10 9.47
N PHE A 152 -2.28 1.30 8.42
CA PHE A 152 -3.74 1.10 8.45
C PHE A 152 -4.18 0.16 7.35
N ILE A 153 -5.00 -0.82 7.71
CA ILE A 153 -5.55 -1.77 6.76
C ILE A 153 -6.48 -1.04 5.79
N ILE A 154 -6.29 -1.27 4.50
CA ILE A 154 -7.19 -0.79 3.43
C ILE A 154 -7.93 -1.91 2.72
N ALA A 155 -7.46 -3.15 2.88
CA ALA A 155 -8.19 -4.35 2.51
C ALA A 155 -7.78 -5.51 3.45
N PRO A 156 -8.73 -6.36 3.86
CA PRO A 156 -10.10 -6.47 3.35
C PRO A 156 -11.06 -5.41 3.96
N PRO A 157 -12.24 -5.14 3.34
CA PRO A 157 -13.11 -4.03 3.72
C PRO A 157 -13.64 -4.08 5.16
N GLU A 158 -13.86 -5.26 5.71
CA GLU A 158 -14.32 -5.46 7.09
C GLU A 158 -13.30 -5.05 8.15
N LYS A 159 -12.06 -4.77 7.75
CA LYS A 159 -10.97 -4.28 8.60
C LYS A 159 -10.49 -2.88 8.20
N LEU A 160 -11.19 -2.21 7.29
CA LEU A 160 -10.82 -0.90 6.76
C LEU A 160 -10.54 0.11 7.88
N GLY A 161 -9.39 0.78 7.81
CA GLY A 161 -8.97 1.80 8.77
C GLY A 161 -8.44 1.25 10.10
N LEU A 162 -8.38 -0.08 10.30
CA LEU A 162 -7.79 -0.65 11.49
C LEU A 162 -6.27 -0.48 11.49
N ARG A 163 -5.72 0.05 12.58
CA ARG A 163 -4.27 0.22 12.77
C ARG A 163 -3.60 -1.11 13.15
N ILE A 164 -2.44 -1.41 12.53
CA ILE A 164 -1.76 -2.71 12.68
C ILE A 164 -0.37 -2.65 13.36
N ASN A 165 0.05 -1.49 13.89
CA ASN A 165 1.32 -1.32 14.59
C ASN A 165 1.38 -0.12 15.56
#